data_AF-U4TU36-F1
#
_entry.id   AF-U4TU36-F1
#
_cell.length_a   1.000
_cell.length_b   1.000
_cell.length_c   1.000
_cell.angle_alpha   90.00
_cell.angle_beta   90.00
_cell.angle_gamma   90.00
#
_symmetry.space_group_name_H-M   'P 1'
#
loop_
_entity.id
_entity.type
_entity.pdbx_description
1 polymer ?
#
loop_
_entity_poly.entity_id
_entity_poly.type
_entity_poly.pdbx_seq_one_letter_code
_entity_poly.pdbx_strand_id
1 'polypeptide(L)'
;MWEIIKYMVQCSSIPQSEDPIKTRNTKPVILSLVRQGQKYLEDRYKTFMNSIITENLTHAGRGGIPGTYPLVKSFVGLRLQGEYLGLKDGMIDDRPLWPMVYYCLRSGDLPAAIHCLKKSGLTEYNEIISLLEAKLGNPNNPNIPKLEDSIRFSYRRFVRNETDPFKRITWSVLGCCDISDEHSEVARTADDYLWLKLSLVRADSSKEDSIKYSDLQQVILEEYGESHYDAFNQPHLYFQVLALTGQFEAAIEFLARIERFKVHAVHMAIALNELYLLAGPHDTSAPLLFIDPADPKPARRLNLARLIMIYVRSFEFHCPNEALHYLYHLKNYTDSEGQSLFKVCAVDLALETKEYAQLLGTVDGNGIRNKGLIDQFIDTHVTAVSVAETIAANLVNKGLYEDAIALFDIANNQEGILTYLCTMLSQVVQLEGDPNSLRTRLKNQAFYYAERISREGFKSERSDLKFSFFTLNRLITFFDLYYEKEFPQALKVLNDIKLVPFREEELKDRVFDVTHNLTSNVAKVIPDVLLTTMNMLFAQYQKIKSNVEFIPRFQEGPLEAQMSYLRQQAKTITNFAGMLPYRMPGDTNSRLVQMEILMH
;
A
#
# COMPACT_ATOMS: atom_id res chain seq x y z
N MET A 1 -25.06 -4.47 -0.91
CA MET A 1 -23.75 -4.89 -0.35
C MET A 1 -23.32 -3.99 0.80
N TRP A 2 -23.12 -2.68 0.59
CA TRP A 2 -22.73 -1.76 1.68
C TRP A 2 -23.70 -1.68 2.85
N GLU A 3 -25.01 -1.70 2.62
CA GLU A 3 -26.00 -1.76 3.71
C GLU A 3 -25.84 -3.03 4.57
N ILE A 4 -25.46 -4.18 3.98
CA ILE A 4 -25.19 -5.40 4.76
C ILE A 4 -24.01 -5.17 5.69
N ILE A 5 -22.89 -4.65 5.15
CA ILE A 5 -21.70 -4.33 5.95
C ILE A 5 -22.06 -3.36 7.07
N LYS A 6 -22.84 -2.30 6.78
CA LYS A 6 -23.29 -1.31 7.76
C LYS A 6 -24.10 -1.92 8.92
N TYR A 7 -24.90 -2.94 8.67
CA TYR A 7 -25.58 -3.69 9.74
C TYR A 7 -24.58 -4.56 10.51
N MET A 8 -23.74 -5.33 9.80
CA MET A 8 -22.81 -6.29 10.41
C MET A 8 -21.70 -5.64 11.25
N VAL A 9 -21.34 -4.38 10.98
CA VAL A 9 -20.35 -3.63 11.80
C VAL A 9 -20.94 -3.02 13.07
N GLN A 10 -22.27 -3.03 13.26
CA GLN A 10 -22.93 -2.56 14.49
C GLN A 10 -22.80 -3.57 15.64
N CYS A 11 -21.62 -4.15 15.80
CA CYS A 11 -21.27 -5.07 16.87
C CYS A 11 -20.37 -4.38 17.90
N SER A 12 -20.13 -5.04 19.04
CA SER A 12 -19.18 -4.53 20.04
C SER A 12 -17.81 -4.28 19.41
N SER A 13 -17.15 -3.18 19.79
CA SER A 13 -15.82 -2.83 19.28
C SER A 13 -14.81 -3.94 19.60
N ILE A 14 -14.06 -4.37 18.59
CA ILE A 14 -12.98 -5.34 18.75
C ILE A 14 -11.70 -4.58 19.11
N PRO A 15 -11.00 -4.94 20.21
CA PRO A 15 -9.74 -4.31 20.56
C PRO A 15 -8.66 -4.61 19.52
N GLN A 16 -7.85 -3.61 19.17
CA GLN A 16 -6.72 -3.76 18.25
C GLN A 16 -5.68 -4.81 18.71
N SER A 17 -5.55 -5.01 20.02
CA SER A 17 -4.57 -5.92 20.61
C SER A 17 -4.96 -7.40 20.53
N GLU A 18 -6.21 -7.70 20.18
CA GLU A 18 -6.72 -9.06 20.14
C GLU A 18 -6.79 -9.58 18.70
N ASP A 19 -6.66 -10.91 18.55
CA ASP A 19 -6.80 -11.56 17.25
C ASP A 19 -8.28 -11.57 16.80
N PRO A 20 -8.64 -10.97 15.65
CA PRO A 20 -10.03 -10.82 15.22
C PRO A 20 -10.80 -12.14 15.12
N ILE A 21 -10.15 -13.25 14.75
CA ILE A 21 -10.81 -14.57 14.71
C ILE A 21 -11.16 -15.04 16.11
N LYS A 22 -10.26 -14.91 17.09
CA LYS A 22 -10.53 -15.30 18.48
C LYS A 22 -11.66 -14.45 19.06
N THR A 23 -11.61 -13.12 18.90
CA THR A 23 -12.63 -12.23 19.43
C THR A 23 -14.00 -12.45 18.77
N ARG A 24 -14.06 -12.67 17.45
CA ARG A 24 -15.32 -13.00 16.75
C ARG A 24 -15.95 -14.31 17.20
N ASN A 25 -15.14 -15.27 17.64
CA ASN A 25 -15.63 -16.55 18.16
C ASN A 25 -16.05 -16.48 19.64
N THR A 26 -15.96 -15.32 20.29
CA THR A 26 -16.52 -15.14 21.63
C THR A 26 -18.04 -15.07 21.56
N LYS A 27 -18.69 -15.68 22.54
CA LYS A 27 -20.16 -15.65 22.71
C LYS A 27 -20.81 -14.27 22.48
N PRO A 28 -20.38 -13.17 23.12
CA PRO A 28 -21.05 -11.87 22.94
C PRO A 28 -20.97 -11.36 21.51
N VAL A 29 -19.86 -11.62 20.81
CA VAL A 29 -19.67 -11.17 19.43
C VAL A 29 -20.47 -12.05 18.46
N ILE A 30 -20.47 -13.37 18.63
CA ILE A 30 -21.32 -14.29 17.84
C ILE A 30 -22.80 -13.88 17.94
N LEU A 31 -23.31 -13.68 19.16
CA LEU A 31 -24.70 -13.29 19.37
C LEU A 31 -25.01 -11.92 18.75
N SER A 32 -24.05 -11.00 18.77
CA SER A 32 -24.17 -9.70 18.11
C SER A 32 -24.23 -9.84 16.58
N LEU A 33 -23.32 -10.61 15.97
CA LEU A 33 -23.28 -10.85 14.53
C LEU A 33 -24.56 -11.52 14.03
N VAL A 34 -25.01 -12.58 14.72
CA VAL A 34 -26.28 -13.26 14.42
C VAL A 34 -27.45 -12.29 14.48
N ARG A 35 -27.53 -11.49 15.56
CA ARG A 35 -28.60 -10.50 15.72
C ARG A 35 -28.58 -9.46 14.60
N GLN A 36 -27.41 -8.97 14.17
CA GLN A 36 -27.34 -8.00 13.09
C GLN A 36 -27.71 -8.61 11.73
N GLY A 37 -27.29 -9.86 11.48
CA GLY A 37 -27.69 -10.62 10.29
C GLY A 37 -29.21 -10.82 10.22
N GLN A 38 -29.83 -11.22 11.34
CA GLN A 38 -31.29 -11.35 11.45
C GLN A 38 -31.99 -10.02 11.24
N LYS A 39 -31.55 -8.96 11.92
CA LYS A 39 -32.15 -7.63 11.82
C LYS A 39 -32.15 -7.10 10.40
N TYR A 40 -31.05 -7.28 9.67
CA TYR A 40 -30.98 -6.93 8.24
C TYR A 40 -32.05 -7.70 7.43
N LEU A 41 -32.12 -9.01 7.61
CA LEU A 41 -33.09 -9.85 6.90
C LEU A 41 -34.54 -9.52 7.28
N GLU A 42 -34.81 -9.13 8.52
CA GLU A 42 -36.12 -8.71 9.03
C GLU A 42 -36.55 -7.36 8.43
N ASP A 43 -35.69 -6.36 8.47
CA ASP A 43 -35.97 -5.03 7.91
C ASP A 43 -36.12 -5.07 6.38
N ARG A 44 -35.30 -5.90 5.72
CA ARG A 44 -35.46 -6.17 4.28
C ARG A 44 -36.80 -6.82 3.98
N TYR A 45 -37.26 -7.75 4.83
CA TYR A 45 -38.57 -8.39 4.64
C TYR A 45 -39.73 -7.42 4.85
N LYS A 46 -39.67 -6.51 5.84
CA LYS A 46 -40.65 -5.43 5.98
C LYS A 46 -40.73 -4.58 4.72
N THR A 47 -39.57 -4.26 4.13
CA THR A 47 -39.49 -3.46 2.90
C THR A 47 -40.13 -4.21 1.73
N PHE A 48 -39.84 -5.52 1.61
CA PHE A 48 -40.47 -6.39 0.62
C PHE A 48 -41.99 -6.46 0.76
N MET A 49 -42.51 -6.68 1.98
CA MET A 49 -43.96 -6.68 2.24
C MET A 49 -44.59 -5.32 1.88
N ASN A 50 -43.94 -4.21 2.23
CA ASN A 50 -44.42 -2.87 1.86
C ASN A 50 -44.46 -2.68 0.34
N SER A 51 -43.47 -3.18 -0.42
CA SER A 51 -43.46 -3.11 -1.89
C SER A 51 -44.67 -3.84 -2.48
N ILE A 52 -44.90 -5.08 -2.07
CA ILE A 52 -46.01 -5.91 -2.56
C ILE A 52 -47.37 -5.27 -2.28
N ILE A 53 -47.53 -4.69 -1.09
CA ILE A 53 -48.76 -3.98 -0.72
C ILE A 53 -48.93 -2.70 -1.53
N THR A 54 -47.84 -1.97 -1.78
CA THR A 54 -47.87 -0.71 -2.55
C THR A 54 -48.19 -0.97 -4.02
N GLU A 55 -47.73 -2.09 -4.58
CA GLU A 55 -48.08 -2.54 -5.93
C GLU A 55 -49.55 -2.97 -6.05
N ASN A 56 -50.16 -3.44 -4.96
CA ASN A 56 -51.52 -3.99 -4.92
C ASN A 56 -52.47 -3.22 -3.98
N LEU A 57 -52.36 -1.88 -3.93
CA LEU A 57 -53.06 -1.02 -2.95
C LEU A 57 -54.57 -1.22 -2.90
N THR A 58 -55.21 -1.43 -4.06
CA THR A 58 -56.67 -1.61 -4.18
C THR A 58 -57.15 -2.89 -3.49
N HIS A 59 -56.34 -3.95 -3.49
CA HIS A 59 -56.67 -5.24 -2.90
C HIS A 59 -56.08 -5.43 -1.49
N ALA A 60 -55.06 -4.66 -1.12
CA ALA A 60 -54.33 -4.83 0.13
C ALA A 60 -55.13 -4.45 1.38
N GLY A 61 -56.03 -3.47 1.28
CA GLY A 61 -56.89 -3.04 2.39
C GLY A 61 -56.12 -2.61 3.65
N ARG A 62 -54.98 -1.91 3.48
CA ARG A 62 -54.03 -1.57 4.57
C ARG A 62 -54.62 -0.75 5.72
N GLY A 63 -55.69 0.00 5.45
CA GLY A 63 -56.24 0.96 6.41
C GLY A 63 -55.28 2.14 6.68
N GLY A 64 -55.61 2.99 7.65
CA GLY A 64 -54.88 4.22 7.96
C GLY A 64 -53.88 4.15 9.13
N ILE A 65 -53.78 3.01 9.83
CA ILE A 65 -52.93 2.89 11.03
C ILE A 65 -51.56 2.31 10.63
N PRO A 66 -50.45 3.03 10.88
CA PRO A 66 -49.12 2.51 10.64
C PRO A 66 -48.75 1.44 11.68
N GLY A 67 -47.99 0.42 11.25
CA GLY A 67 -47.46 -0.62 12.14
C GLY A 67 -47.23 -1.95 11.43
N THR A 68 -46.46 -2.85 12.06
CA THR A 68 -46.17 -4.18 11.51
C THR A 68 -47.41 -5.06 11.47
N TYR A 69 -48.29 -5.01 12.48
CA TYR A 69 -49.50 -5.82 12.51
C TYR A 69 -50.46 -5.50 11.34
N PRO A 70 -50.84 -4.23 11.06
CA PRO A 70 -51.62 -3.89 9.86
C PRO A 70 -50.90 -4.25 8.55
N LEU A 71 -49.58 -4.07 8.49
CA LEU A 71 -48.77 -4.44 7.34
C LEU A 71 -48.87 -5.94 7.04
N VAL A 72 -48.63 -6.78 8.05
CA VAL A 72 -48.71 -8.24 7.94
C VAL A 72 -50.13 -8.69 7.59
N LYS A 73 -51.17 -8.10 8.20
CA LYS A 73 -52.58 -8.40 7.89
C LYS A 73 -52.89 -8.23 6.41
N SER A 74 -52.41 -7.12 5.84
CA SER A 74 -52.58 -6.79 4.43
C SER A 74 -51.80 -7.75 3.54
N PHE A 75 -50.55 -8.03 3.91
CA PHE A 75 -49.66 -8.93 3.19
C PHE A 75 -50.20 -10.36 3.13
N VAL A 76 -50.64 -10.91 4.26
CA VAL A 76 -51.26 -12.24 4.35
C VAL A 76 -52.52 -12.32 3.49
N GLY A 77 -53.35 -11.26 3.50
CA GLY A 77 -54.55 -11.19 2.67
C GLY A 77 -54.29 -11.20 1.17
N LEU A 78 -53.17 -10.62 0.73
CA LEU A 78 -52.75 -10.66 -0.66
C LEU A 78 -52.09 -11.99 -1.02
N ARG A 79 -51.24 -12.54 -0.15
CA ARG A 79 -50.42 -13.72 -0.44
C ARG A 79 -51.18 -15.03 -0.34
N LEU A 80 -52.14 -15.13 0.57
CA LEU A 80 -52.92 -16.35 0.82
C LEU A 80 -54.39 -16.14 0.40
N GLN A 81 -54.63 -15.99 -0.91
CA GLN A 81 -55.97 -15.92 -1.50
C GLN A 81 -56.46 -17.34 -1.84
N GLY A 82 -57.48 -17.85 -1.14
CA GLY A 82 -58.09 -19.18 -1.41
C GLY A 82 -58.50 -19.96 -0.15
N GLU A 83 -58.96 -21.21 -0.31
CA GLU A 83 -59.28 -22.11 0.81
C GLU A 83 -58.00 -22.63 1.48
N TYR A 84 -57.91 -22.39 2.79
CA TYR A 84 -56.75 -22.67 3.63
C TYR A 84 -56.66 -24.15 4.05
N LEU A 85 -56.39 -25.03 3.08
CA LEU A 85 -56.19 -26.46 3.37
C LEU A 85 -54.95 -26.66 4.24
N GLY A 86 -55.15 -27.10 5.49
CA GLY A 86 -54.09 -27.50 6.41
C GLY A 86 -53.74 -26.51 7.52
N LEU A 87 -54.21 -25.26 7.46
CA LEU A 87 -54.00 -24.27 8.53
C LEU A 87 -54.86 -24.58 9.77
N LYS A 88 -54.32 -24.32 10.97
CA LYS A 88 -54.95 -24.66 12.26
C LYS A 88 -55.21 -23.43 13.13
N ASP A 89 -55.98 -23.63 14.20
CA ASP A 89 -56.17 -22.70 15.32
C ASP A 89 -56.91 -21.38 15.00
N GLY A 90 -57.66 -21.37 13.89
CA GLY A 90 -58.65 -20.35 13.57
C GLY A 90 -58.11 -19.09 12.90
N MET A 91 -58.93 -18.03 12.94
CA MET A 91 -58.70 -16.77 12.24
C MET A 91 -58.68 -15.59 13.22
N ILE A 92 -57.89 -14.57 12.92
CA ILE A 92 -57.84 -13.27 13.59
C ILE A 92 -58.04 -12.17 12.55
N ASP A 93 -59.06 -11.33 12.74
CA ASP A 93 -59.41 -10.26 11.81
C ASP A 93 -59.45 -10.73 10.34
N ASP A 94 -60.15 -11.84 10.08
CA ASP A 94 -60.31 -12.45 8.75
C ASP A 94 -58.99 -12.94 8.11
N ARG A 95 -57.97 -13.23 8.92
CA ARG A 95 -56.69 -13.80 8.49
C ARG A 95 -56.28 -14.99 9.36
N PRO A 96 -55.62 -16.02 8.81
CA PRO A 96 -55.20 -17.20 9.59
C PRO A 96 -54.16 -16.84 10.66
N LEU A 97 -54.31 -17.39 11.87
CA LEU A 97 -53.48 -17.06 13.03
C LEU A 97 -51.97 -17.26 12.79
N TRP A 98 -51.55 -18.46 12.37
CA TRP A 98 -50.12 -18.79 12.27
C TRP A 98 -49.35 -18.02 11.20
N PRO A 99 -49.90 -17.78 10.00
CA PRO A 99 -49.29 -16.85 9.05
C PRO A 99 -49.12 -15.44 9.64
N MET A 100 -50.10 -14.93 10.39
CA MET A 100 -49.99 -13.63 11.05
C MET A 100 -48.85 -13.61 12.08
N VAL A 101 -48.74 -14.65 12.93
CA VAL A 101 -47.67 -14.77 13.92
C VAL A 101 -46.30 -14.89 13.24
N TYR A 102 -46.19 -15.78 12.25
CA TYR A 102 -44.95 -16.01 11.51
C TYR A 102 -44.42 -14.74 10.86
N TYR A 103 -45.23 -14.01 10.10
CA TYR A 103 -44.74 -12.81 9.41
C TYR A 103 -44.44 -11.64 10.36
N CYS A 104 -45.11 -11.56 11.52
CA CYS A 104 -44.69 -10.64 12.58
C CYS A 104 -43.29 -10.99 13.12
N LEU A 105 -43.03 -12.27 13.39
CA LEU A 105 -41.71 -12.76 13.84
C LEU A 105 -40.64 -12.61 12.75
N ARG A 106 -40.96 -12.93 11.49
CA ARG A 106 -40.08 -12.76 10.32
C ARG A 106 -39.70 -11.30 10.07
N SER A 107 -40.47 -10.38 10.63
CA SER A 107 -40.22 -8.94 10.65
C SER A 107 -39.51 -8.47 11.93
N GLY A 108 -39.14 -9.36 12.85
CA GLY A 108 -38.50 -8.97 14.11
C GLY A 108 -39.41 -8.19 15.07
N ASP A 109 -40.73 -8.17 14.85
CA ASP A 109 -41.68 -7.45 15.70
C ASP A 109 -42.36 -8.41 16.69
N LEU A 110 -41.67 -8.65 17.82
CA LEU A 110 -42.19 -9.48 18.91
C LEU A 110 -43.50 -8.92 19.50
N PRO A 111 -43.65 -7.60 19.75
CA PRO A 111 -44.91 -7.02 20.21
C PRO A 111 -46.11 -7.35 19.29
N ALA A 112 -45.93 -7.25 17.97
CA ALA A 112 -46.98 -7.58 17.01
C ALA A 112 -47.33 -9.08 17.04
N ALA A 113 -46.35 -9.96 17.21
CA ALA A 113 -46.58 -11.40 17.36
C ALA A 113 -47.34 -11.74 18.66
N ILE A 114 -46.97 -11.09 19.78
CA ILE A 114 -47.67 -11.21 21.07
C ILE A 114 -49.13 -10.74 20.93
N HIS A 115 -49.36 -9.63 20.23
CA HIS A 115 -50.70 -9.12 19.97
C HIS A 115 -51.56 -10.13 19.19
N CYS A 116 -51.01 -10.78 18.15
CA CYS A 116 -51.70 -11.87 17.44
C CYS A 116 -52.10 -13.00 18.40
N LEU A 117 -51.16 -13.50 19.21
CA LEU A 117 -51.42 -14.63 20.11
C LEU A 117 -52.44 -14.29 21.19
N LYS A 118 -52.36 -13.10 21.83
CA LYS A 118 -53.34 -12.66 22.82
C LYS A 118 -54.73 -12.50 22.23
N LYS A 119 -54.82 -11.99 20.99
CA LYS A 119 -56.09 -11.76 20.30
C LYS A 119 -56.79 -13.06 19.87
N SER A 120 -56.05 -14.18 19.74
CA SER A 120 -56.65 -15.49 19.50
C SER A 120 -57.53 -15.98 20.66
N GLY A 121 -57.26 -15.52 21.89
CA GLY A 121 -57.95 -15.98 23.10
C GLY A 121 -57.61 -17.41 23.54
N LEU A 122 -56.68 -18.09 22.86
CA LEU A 122 -56.33 -19.49 23.12
C LEU A 122 -55.29 -19.60 24.26
N THR A 123 -55.69 -20.21 25.38
CA THR A 123 -54.86 -20.31 26.60
C THR A 123 -53.68 -21.27 26.46
N GLU A 124 -53.73 -22.18 25.50
CA GLU A 124 -52.65 -23.10 25.13
C GLU A 124 -51.36 -22.39 24.65
N TYR A 125 -51.44 -21.12 24.27
CA TYR A 125 -50.28 -20.33 23.82
C TYR A 125 -49.73 -19.36 24.87
N ASN A 126 -50.21 -19.43 26.12
CA ASN A 126 -49.72 -18.57 27.20
C ASN A 126 -48.22 -18.74 27.48
N GLU A 127 -47.68 -19.96 27.31
CA GLU A 127 -46.24 -20.21 27.45
C GLU A 127 -45.42 -19.53 26.35
N ILE A 128 -45.92 -19.53 25.11
CA ILE A 128 -45.29 -18.82 23.98
C ILE A 128 -45.32 -17.31 24.22
N ILE A 129 -46.47 -16.78 24.65
CA ILE A 129 -46.61 -15.37 25.01
C ILE A 129 -45.60 -15.00 26.10
N SER A 130 -45.48 -15.82 27.14
CA SER A 130 -44.52 -15.62 28.23
C SER A 130 -43.06 -15.64 27.74
N LEU A 131 -42.72 -16.52 26.80
CA LEU A 131 -41.39 -16.55 26.18
C LEU A 131 -41.10 -15.26 25.42
N LEU A 132 -42.04 -14.82 24.57
CA LEU A 132 -41.89 -13.61 23.76
C LEU A 132 -41.79 -12.36 24.64
N GLU A 133 -42.60 -12.26 25.70
CA GLU A 133 -42.54 -11.17 26.69
C GLU A 133 -41.21 -11.19 27.45
N ALA A 134 -40.70 -12.36 27.82
CA ALA A 134 -39.39 -12.51 28.43
C ALA A 134 -38.27 -12.04 27.50
N LYS A 135 -38.28 -12.45 26.21
CA LYS A 135 -37.31 -12.02 25.20
C LYS A 135 -37.38 -10.51 24.92
N LEU A 136 -38.58 -9.93 24.93
CA LEU A 136 -38.81 -8.50 24.73
C LEU A 136 -38.28 -7.67 25.91
N GLY A 137 -38.55 -8.11 27.14
CA GLY A 137 -38.16 -7.38 28.35
C GLY A 137 -36.67 -7.51 28.69
N ASN A 138 -36.15 -8.73 28.72
CA ASN A 138 -34.73 -8.99 28.99
C ASN A 138 -34.25 -10.24 28.21
N PRO A 139 -33.48 -10.07 27.13
CA PRO A 139 -32.93 -11.18 26.35
C PRO A 139 -32.05 -12.16 27.15
N ASN A 140 -31.50 -11.74 28.30
CA ASN A 140 -30.69 -12.57 29.20
C ASN A 140 -31.50 -13.14 30.37
N ASN A 141 -32.83 -13.15 30.29
CA ASN A 141 -33.68 -13.65 31.36
C ASN A 141 -33.41 -15.17 31.59
N PRO A 142 -33.05 -15.61 32.82
CA PRO A 142 -32.72 -17.00 33.10
C PRO A 142 -33.91 -17.96 32.96
N ASN A 143 -35.14 -17.45 32.82
CA ASN A 143 -36.31 -18.27 32.54
C ASN A 143 -36.47 -18.63 31.06
N ILE A 144 -35.79 -17.92 30.14
CA ILE A 144 -35.88 -18.18 28.69
C ILE A 144 -35.52 -19.65 28.36
N PRO A 145 -34.39 -20.21 28.83
CA PRO A 145 -34.06 -21.60 28.53
C PRO A 145 -35.11 -22.61 29.02
N LYS A 146 -35.73 -22.36 30.18
CA LYS A 146 -36.78 -23.23 30.73
C LYS A 146 -38.05 -23.19 29.86
N LEU A 147 -38.43 -22.00 29.41
CA LEU A 147 -39.57 -21.80 28.51
C LEU A 147 -39.29 -22.41 27.13
N GLU A 148 -38.08 -22.25 26.58
CA GLU A 148 -37.66 -22.89 25.32
C GLU A 148 -37.69 -24.42 25.42
N ASP A 149 -37.23 -25.01 26.54
CA ASP A 149 -37.29 -26.46 26.77
C ASP A 149 -38.75 -26.98 26.86
N SER A 150 -39.66 -26.23 27.51
CA SER A 150 -41.10 -26.55 27.54
C SER A 150 -41.72 -26.53 26.13
N ILE A 151 -41.44 -25.47 25.37
CA ILE A 151 -41.90 -25.32 23.98
C ILE A 151 -41.35 -26.45 23.10
N ARG A 152 -40.09 -26.84 23.28
CA ARG A 152 -39.48 -27.97 22.56
C ARG A 152 -40.18 -29.30 22.86
N PHE A 153 -40.53 -29.54 24.12
CA PHE A 153 -41.29 -30.73 24.51
C PHE A 153 -42.66 -30.75 23.83
N SER A 154 -43.39 -29.64 23.89
CA SER A 154 -44.70 -29.48 23.26
C SER A 154 -44.64 -29.62 21.74
N TYR A 155 -43.58 -29.08 21.10
CA TYR A 155 -43.36 -29.24 19.66
C TYR A 155 -43.23 -30.72 19.27
N ARG A 156 -42.35 -31.47 19.96
CA ARG A 156 -42.09 -32.89 19.67
C ARG A 156 -43.34 -33.75 19.84
N ARG A 157 -44.19 -33.41 20.81
CA ARG A 157 -45.37 -34.20 21.16
C ARG A 157 -46.60 -33.89 20.30
N PHE A 158 -46.82 -32.61 19.96
CA PHE A 158 -48.08 -32.17 19.37
C PHE A 158 -47.92 -31.54 17.99
N VAL A 159 -46.88 -30.73 17.76
CA VAL A 159 -46.79 -29.84 16.58
C VAL A 159 -46.02 -30.45 15.42
N ARG A 160 -45.03 -31.32 15.67
CA ARG A 160 -44.10 -31.83 14.65
C ARG A 160 -44.79 -32.42 13.41
N ASN A 161 -45.87 -33.16 13.62
CA ASN A 161 -46.62 -33.83 12.55
C ASN A 161 -47.91 -33.09 12.15
N GLU A 162 -48.09 -31.84 12.59
CA GLU A 162 -49.26 -31.05 12.20
C GLU A 162 -49.19 -30.62 10.72
N THR A 163 -50.37 -30.41 10.13
CA THR A 163 -50.50 -30.00 8.73
C THR A 163 -50.17 -28.53 8.49
N ASP A 164 -50.16 -27.69 9.52
CA ASP A 164 -49.93 -26.24 9.39
C ASP A 164 -48.41 -25.94 9.36
N PRO A 165 -47.85 -25.58 8.19
CA PRO A 165 -46.41 -25.38 8.09
C PRO A 165 -45.95 -24.07 8.75
N PHE A 166 -46.83 -23.06 8.87
CA PHE A 166 -46.53 -21.80 9.55
C PHE A 166 -46.44 -22.02 11.07
N LYS A 167 -47.30 -22.87 11.61
CA LYS A 167 -47.20 -23.29 13.01
C LYS A 167 -45.89 -24.02 13.26
N ARG A 168 -45.54 -25.02 12.44
CA ARG A 168 -44.30 -25.79 12.62
C ARG A 168 -43.05 -24.90 12.62
N ILE A 169 -42.88 -24.03 11.63
CA ILE A 169 -41.71 -23.13 11.55
C ILE A 169 -41.68 -22.11 12.70
N THR A 170 -42.83 -21.55 13.10
CA THR A 170 -42.88 -20.62 14.25
C THR A 170 -42.43 -21.30 15.54
N TRP A 171 -42.91 -22.52 15.80
CA TRP A 171 -42.49 -23.28 16.98
C TRP A 171 -41.02 -23.70 16.90
N SER A 172 -40.52 -24.08 15.72
CA SER A 172 -39.11 -24.38 15.49
C SER A 172 -38.21 -23.18 15.85
N VAL A 173 -38.53 -21.98 15.36
CA VAL A 173 -37.79 -20.75 15.63
C VAL A 173 -37.81 -20.38 17.12
N LEU A 174 -38.95 -20.56 17.79
CA LEU A 174 -39.10 -20.17 19.20
C LEU A 174 -38.44 -21.15 20.17
N GLY A 175 -38.57 -22.45 19.93
CA GLY A 175 -38.04 -23.51 20.81
C GLY A 175 -36.67 -24.07 20.42
N CYS A 176 -36.12 -23.66 19.27
CA CYS A 176 -34.99 -24.31 18.61
C CYS A 176 -35.24 -25.81 18.45
N CYS A 177 -36.18 -26.16 17.58
CA CYS A 177 -36.58 -27.54 17.32
C CYS A 177 -36.32 -27.92 15.86
N ASP A 178 -36.12 -29.21 15.59
CA ASP A 178 -36.09 -29.79 14.24
C ASP A 178 -35.10 -29.09 13.28
N ILE A 179 -33.84 -28.98 13.72
CA ILE A 179 -32.77 -28.24 13.04
C ILE A 179 -32.53 -28.70 11.59
N SER A 180 -32.76 -29.99 11.34
CA SER A 180 -32.61 -30.62 10.03
C SER A 180 -33.73 -30.22 9.05
N ASP A 181 -34.91 -29.81 9.53
CA ASP A 181 -35.98 -29.36 8.66
C ASP A 181 -35.63 -27.98 8.07
N GLU A 182 -35.80 -27.83 6.76
CA GLU A 182 -35.61 -26.58 6.03
C GLU A 182 -36.91 -25.78 5.96
N HIS A 183 -38.05 -26.39 6.30
CA HIS A 183 -39.38 -25.79 6.24
C HIS A 183 -39.69 -25.15 4.87
N SER A 184 -39.31 -25.84 3.78
CA SER A 184 -39.39 -25.37 2.39
C SER A 184 -40.80 -24.98 1.90
N GLU A 185 -41.84 -25.46 2.59
CA GLU A 185 -43.24 -25.06 2.35
C GLU A 185 -43.44 -23.54 2.57
N VAL A 186 -42.73 -22.97 3.55
CA VAL A 186 -42.80 -21.55 3.97
C VAL A 186 -41.52 -20.79 3.60
N ALA A 187 -40.35 -21.33 3.95
CA ALA A 187 -39.04 -20.72 3.68
C ALA A 187 -38.57 -21.07 2.26
N ARG A 188 -38.97 -20.24 1.27
CA ARG A 188 -38.76 -20.53 -0.16
C ARG A 188 -37.57 -19.82 -0.79
N THR A 189 -37.02 -18.82 -0.10
CA THR A 189 -35.90 -18.01 -0.61
C THR A 189 -34.65 -18.24 0.21
N ALA A 190 -33.48 -17.93 -0.36
CA ALA A 190 -32.21 -17.96 0.37
C ALA A 190 -32.22 -17.00 1.59
N ASP A 191 -32.91 -15.85 1.49
CA ASP A 191 -33.09 -14.92 2.61
C ASP A 191 -33.92 -15.55 3.75
N ASP A 192 -34.97 -16.31 3.41
CA ASP A 192 -35.80 -17.01 4.40
C ASP A 192 -35.05 -18.17 5.06
N TYR A 193 -34.32 -18.96 4.25
CA TYR A 193 -33.45 -20.02 4.73
C TYR A 193 -32.41 -19.47 5.72
N LEU A 194 -31.73 -18.39 5.33
CA LEU A 194 -30.69 -17.81 6.17
C LEU A 194 -31.26 -17.20 7.46
N TRP A 195 -32.40 -16.51 7.40
CA TRP A 195 -33.07 -15.99 8.59
C TRP A 195 -33.48 -17.13 9.55
N LEU A 196 -34.01 -18.24 9.01
CA LEU A 196 -34.36 -19.41 9.79
C LEU A 196 -33.12 -19.99 10.48
N LYS A 197 -32.06 -20.31 9.73
CA LYS A 197 -30.85 -20.92 10.30
C LYS A 197 -30.16 -20.01 11.32
N LEU A 198 -30.09 -18.70 11.08
CA LEU A 198 -29.58 -17.74 12.07
C LEU A 198 -30.43 -17.71 13.35
N SER A 199 -31.75 -17.86 13.24
CA SER A 199 -32.65 -17.91 14.40
C SER A 199 -32.47 -19.16 15.27
N LEU A 200 -31.94 -20.23 14.67
CA LEU A 200 -31.65 -21.49 15.33
C LEU A 200 -30.24 -21.54 15.95
N VAL A 201 -29.38 -20.54 15.72
CA VAL A 201 -28.04 -20.48 16.30
C VAL A 201 -28.11 -20.27 17.82
N ARG A 202 -27.31 -21.02 18.58
CA ARG A 202 -27.11 -20.83 20.02
C ARG A 202 -25.61 -20.81 20.34
N ALA A 203 -25.18 -19.81 21.11
CA ALA A 203 -23.77 -19.64 21.47
C ALA A 203 -23.34 -20.52 22.65
N ASP A 204 -24.27 -20.86 23.56
CA ASP A 204 -24.07 -21.88 24.59
C ASP A 204 -24.82 -23.13 24.17
N SER A 205 -24.14 -24.14 23.63
CA SER A 205 -24.75 -25.46 23.59
C SER A 205 -23.77 -26.57 23.94
N SER A 206 -24.06 -27.20 25.06
CA SER A 206 -23.58 -28.53 25.42
C SER A 206 -24.51 -29.63 24.91
N LYS A 207 -25.67 -29.27 24.33
CA LYS A 207 -26.70 -30.20 23.83
C LYS A 207 -26.60 -30.33 22.31
N GLU A 208 -26.73 -31.56 21.81
CA GLU A 208 -26.73 -31.92 20.37
C GLU A 208 -27.88 -31.26 19.57
N ASP A 209 -28.89 -30.71 20.26
CA ASP A 209 -30.09 -30.09 19.69
C ASP A 209 -29.91 -28.58 19.36
N SER A 210 -28.77 -28.12 18.84
CA SER A 210 -28.64 -26.71 18.38
C SER A 210 -27.59 -26.50 17.30
N ILE A 211 -27.77 -25.46 16.48
CA ILE A 211 -26.79 -25.06 15.46
C ILE A 211 -25.70 -24.22 16.10
N LYS A 212 -24.44 -24.68 16.01
CA LYS A 212 -23.30 -23.81 16.33
C LYS A 212 -23.05 -22.86 15.17
N TYR A 213 -22.58 -21.66 15.48
CA TYR A 213 -22.32 -20.65 14.46
C TYR A 213 -21.25 -21.09 13.45
N SER A 214 -20.18 -21.76 13.92
CA SER A 214 -19.15 -22.35 13.07
C SER A 214 -19.70 -23.38 12.09
N ASP A 215 -20.65 -24.20 12.53
CA ASP A 215 -21.22 -25.28 11.71
C ASP A 215 -22.07 -24.67 10.59
N LEU A 216 -22.86 -23.62 10.89
CA LEU A 216 -23.60 -22.86 9.87
C LEU A 216 -22.65 -22.21 8.85
N GLN A 217 -21.56 -21.61 9.32
CA GLN A 217 -20.55 -21.02 8.44
C GLN A 217 -19.94 -22.11 7.53
N GLN A 218 -19.66 -23.29 8.08
CA GLN A 218 -19.05 -24.40 7.34
C GLN A 218 -20.00 -24.94 6.27
N VAL A 219 -21.27 -25.15 6.59
CA VAL A 219 -22.30 -25.58 5.63
C VAL A 219 -22.38 -24.59 4.47
N ILE A 220 -22.39 -23.29 4.75
CA ILE A 220 -22.49 -22.26 3.71
C ILE A 220 -21.25 -22.22 2.81
N LEU A 221 -20.05 -22.23 3.40
CA LEU A 221 -18.81 -22.01 2.67
C LEU A 221 -18.25 -23.27 2.02
N GLU A 222 -18.27 -24.41 2.72
CA GLU A 222 -17.62 -25.65 2.31
C GLU A 222 -18.60 -26.65 1.69
N GLU A 223 -19.79 -26.85 2.28
CA GLU A 223 -20.74 -27.86 1.79
C GLU A 223 -21.57 -27.38 0.60
N TYR A 224 -22.17 -26.18 0.70
CA TYR A 224 -22.88 -25.56 -0.41
C TYR A 224 -21.91 -24.89 -1.38
N GLY A 225 -21.09 -23.96 -0.86
CA GLY A 225 -20.04 -23.28 -1.60
C GLY A 225 -20.52 -22.55 -2.86
N GLU A 226 -19.59 -22.19 -3.73
CA GLU A 226 -19.87 -21.35 -4.90
C GLU A 226 -20.78 -22.02 -5.95
N SER A 227 -20.69 -23.35 -6.06
CA SER A 227 -21.44 -24.11 -7.07
C SER A 227 -22.94 -24.15 -6.78
N HIS A 228 -23.32 -24.35 -5.52
CA HIS A 228 -24.72 -24.38 -5.09
C HIS A 228 -25.41 -23.03 -5.30
N TYR A 229 -24.72 -21.93 -5.01
CA TYR A 229 -25.27 -20.58 -5.12
C TYR A 229 -25.15 -19.98 -6.53
N ASP A 230 -24.60 -20.71 -7.49
CA ASP A 230 -24.29 -20.21 -8.83
C ASP A 230 -23.56 -18.85 -8.75
N ALA A 231 -22.51 -18.81 -7.92
CA ALA A 231 -22.00 -17.57 -7.35
C ALA A 231 -21.57 -16.54 -8.39
N PHE A 232 -20.99 -16.97 -9.52
CA PHE A 232 -20.56 -16.07 -10.59
C PHE A 232 -21.73 -15.41 -11.33
N ASN A 233 -22.88 -16.08 -11.45
CA ASN A 233 -24.08 -15.51 -12.04
C ASN A 233 -24.91 -14.74 -11.00
N GLN A 234 -24.82 -15.10 -9.72
CA GLN A 234 -25.53 -14.46 -8.60
C GLN A 234 -24.58 -13.91 -7.51
N PRO A 235 -23.64 -13.02 -7.86
CA PRO A 235 -22.57 -12.60 -6.93
C PRO A 235 -23.10 -11.83 -5.73
N HIS A 236 -24.20 -11.10 -5.88
CA HIS A 236 -24.85 -10.40 -4.78
C HIS A 236 -25.43 -11.36 -3.75
N LEU A 237 -26.01 -12.49 -4.18
CA LEU A 237 -26.59 -13.48 -3.29
C LEU A 237 -25.49 -14.18 -2.49
N TYR A 238 -24.46 -14.68 -3.17
CA TYR A 238 -23.39 -15.39 -2.49
C TYR A 238 -22.63 -14.50 -1.50
N PHE A 239 -22.29 -13.26 -1.90
CA PHE A 239 -21.74 -12.27 -0.98
C PHE A 239 -22.65 -12.02 0.22
N GLN A 240 -23.97 -11.87 -0.01
CA GLN A 240 -24.93 -11.60 1.06
C GLN A 240 -24.95 -12.73 2.08
N VAL A 241 -24.97 -13.99 1.65
CA VAL A 241 -24.99 -15.14 2.56
C VAL A 241 -23.70 -15.22 3.38
N LEU A 242 -22.53 -15.01 2.77
CA LEU A 242 -21.25 -15.00 3.49
C LEU A 242 -21.13 -13.82 4.48
N ALA A 243 -21.49 -12.61 4.04
CA ALA A 243 -21.39 -11.41 4.87
C ALA A 243 -22.35 -11.44 6.08
N LEU A 244 -23.59 -11.91 5.89
CA LEU A 244 -24.58 -12.03 6.97
C LEU A 244 -24.25 -13.17 7.96
N THR A 245 -23.41 -14.12 7.56
CA THR A 245 -22.83 -15.14 8.45
C THR A 245 -21.43 -14.78 8.96
N GLY A 246 -21.02 -13.52 8.81
CA GLY A 246 -19.77 -12.99 9.37
C GLY A 246 -18.49 -13.56 8.74
N GLN A 247 -18.58 -14.22 7.59
CA GLN A 247 -17.46 -14.80 6.83
C GLN A 247 -16.84 -13.75 5.90
N PHE A 248 -16.40 -12.62 6.48
CA PHE A 248 -16.00 -11.43 5.74
C PHE A 248 -14.83 -11.68 4.79
N GLU A 249 -13.84 -12.45 5.22
CA GLU A 249 -12.64 -12.76 4.45
C GLU A 249 -12.96 -13.47 3.14
N ALA A 250 -13.79 -14.53 3.22
CA ALA A 250 -14.25 -15.27 2.04
C ALA A 250 -15.17 -14.41 1.16
N ALA A 251 -16.05 -13.60 1.76
CA ALA A 251 -16.96 -12.72 1.04
C ALA A 251 -16.21 -11.67 0.21
N ILE A 252 -15.18 -11.06 0.80
CA ILE A 252 -14.35 -10.04 0.15
C ILE A 252 -13.48 -10.66 -0.94
N GLU A 253 -12.84 -11.80 -0.66
CA GLU A 253 -12.02 -12.47 -1.67
C GLU A 253 -12.85 -12.83 -2.91
N PHE A 254 -14.06 -13.37 -2.70
CA PHE A 254 -14.95 -13.70 -3.80
C PHE A 254 -15.33 -12.47 -4.63
N LEU A 255 -15.69 -11.35 -3.98
CA LEU A 255 -15.98 -10.11 -4.70
C LEU A 255 -14.76 -9.54 -5.43
N ALA A 256 -13.56 -9.69 -4.87
CA ALA A 256 -12.32 -9.21 -5.46
C ALA A 256 -11.97 -9.93 -6.78
N ARG A 257 -12.43 -11.17 -6.96
CA ARG A 257 -12.29 -11.92 -8.23
C ARG A 257 -13.11 -11.34 -9.38
N ILE A 258 -14.15 -10.55 -9.09
CA ILE A 258 -15.04 -9.99 -10.10
C ILE A 258 -14.68 -8.52 -10.34
N GLU A 259 -14.19 -8.19 -11.54
CA GLU A 259 -13.63 -6.86 -11.86
C GLU A 259 -14.56 -5.70 -11.46
N ARG A 260 -15.85 -5.80 -11.80
CA ARG A 260 -16.84 -4.75 -11.51
C ARG A 260 -17.06 -4.52 -10.00
N PHE A 261 -16.77 -5.51 -9.16
CA PHE A 261 -16.96 -5.43 -7.71
C PHE A 261 -15.64 -5.32 -6.93
N LYS A 262 -14.49 -5.46 -7.60
CA LYS A 262 -13.15 -5.39 -6.98
C LYS A 262 -12.95 -4.10 -6.20
N VAL A 263 -13.35 -2.96 -6.75
CA VAL A 263 -13.30 -1.66 -6.05
C VAL A 263 -14.06 -1.72 -4.72
N HIS A 264 -15.26 -2.29 -4.70
CA HIS A 264 -16.05 -2.42 -3.48
C HIS A 264 -15.41 -3.39 -2.49
N ALA A 265 -14.87 -4.52 -2.97
CA ALA A 265 -14.19 -5.50 -2.13
C ALA A 265 -13.01 -4.86 -1.39
N VAL A 266 -12.16 -4.10 -2.09
CA VAL A 266 -10.99 -3.42 -1.51
C VAL A 266 -11.41 -2.40 -0.45
N HIS A 267 -12.37 -1.54 -0.75
CA HIS A 267 -12.83 -0.53 0.22
C HIS A 267 -13.53 -1.15 1.43
N MET A 268 -14.31 -2.22 1.25
CA MET A 268 -14.89 -2.97 2.36
C MET A 268 -13.81 -3.62 3.21
N ALA A 269 -12.76 -4.19 2.59
CA ALA A 269 -11.64 -4.79 3.30
C ALA A 269 -10.89 -3.76 4.16
N ILE A 270 -10.59 -2.59 3.60
CA ILE A 270 -9.95 -1.48 4.33
C ILE A 270 -10.84 -1.06 5.51
N ALA A 271 -12.13 -0.82 5.28
CA ALA A 271 -13.06 -0.41 6.33
C ALA A 271 -13.17 -1.46 7.46
N LEU A 272 -13.26 -2.75 7.13
CA LEU A 272 -13.33 -3.81 8.14
C LEU A 272 -12.01 -4.01 8.88
N ASN A 273 -10.87 -3.76 8.22
CA ASN A 273 -9.55 -3.81 8.87
C ASN A 273 -9.38 -2.67 9.88
N GLU A 274 -9.80 -1.45 9.54
CA GLU A 274 -9.78 -0.29 10.47
C GLU A 274 -10.71 -0.50 11.68
N LEU A 275 -11.74 -1.35 11.52
CA LEU A 275 -12.65 -1.75 12.60
C LEU A 275 -12.19 -3.01 13.35
N TYR A 276 -11.03 -3.56 13.02
CA TYR A 276 -10.46 -4.80 13.59
C TYR A 276 -11.38 -6.02 13.47
N LEU A 277 -12.27 -6.03 12.45
CA LEU A 277 -13.18 -7.15 12.16
C LEU A 277 -12.59 -8.16 11.18
N LEU A 278 -11.66 -7.71 10.34
CA LEU A 278 -10.99 -8.53 9.34
C LEU A 278 -9.72 -9.15 9.94
N ALA A 279 -9.53 -10.45 9.74
CA ALA A 279 -8.32 -11.13 10.15
C ALA A 279 -7.30 -11.21 9.02
N GLY A 280 -6.08 -10.75 9.27
CA GLY A 280 -4.94 -10.88 8.37
C GLY A 280 -4.02 -12.04 8.75
N PRO A 281 -3.24 -12.60 7.81
CA PRO A 281 -2.16 -13.53 8.11
C PRO A 281 -1.01 -12.81 8.83
N HIS A 282 -0.19 -13.57 9.57
CA HIS A 282 1.04 -13.05 10.19
C HIS A 282 2.12 -12.74 9.15
N ASP A 283 2.17 -13.53 8.07
CA ASP A 283 3.12 -13.36 6.98
C ASP A 283 2.44 -12.67 5.79
N THR A 284 3.05 -11.57 5.32
CA THR A 284 2.60 -10.81 4.16
C THR A 284 2.80 -11.55 2.84
N SER A 285 3.65 -12.59 2.82
CA SER A 285 3.88 -13.45 1.65
C SER A 285 2.74 -14.45 1.38
N ALA A 286 1.83 -14.63 2.35
CA ALA A 286 0.71 -15.56 2.28
C ALA A 286 -0.21 -15.33 1.06
N PRO A 287 -0.94 -16.37 0.60
CA PRO A 287 -1.95 -16.21 -0.46
C PRO A 287 -3.05 -15.22 -0.06
N LEU A 288 -3.84 -14.76 -1.03
CA LEU A 288 -4.89 -13.76 -0.81
C LEU A 288 -5.88 -14.21 0.28
N LEU A 289 -6.32 -15.47 0.21
CA LEU A 289 -7.09 -16.12 1.26
C LEU A 289 -6.23 -17.23 1.87
N PHE A 290 -5.96 -17.12 3.16
CA PHE A 290 -5.12 -18.04 3.91
C PHE A 290 -5.96 -18.83 4.92
N ILE A 291 -5.67 -20.14 5.01
CA ILE A 291 -6.27 -21.04 5.99
C ILE A 291 -5.19 -21.33 7.02
N ASP A 292 -5.30 -20.74 8.20
CA ASP A 292 -4.40 -21.05 9.31
C ASP A 292 -4.84 -22.38 9.96
N PRO A 293 -3.98 -23.40 10.04
CA PRO A 293 -4.30 -24.66 10.73
C PRO A 293 -4.64 -24.50 12.21
N ALA A 294 -4.22 -23.40 12.85
CA ALA A 294 -4.52 -23.11 14.26
C ALA A 294 -5.90 -22.47 14.47
N ASP A 295 -6.52 -21.94 13.40
CA ASP A 295 -7.84 -21.31 13.48
C ASP A 295 -8.97 -22.38 13.46
N PRO A 296 -10.11 -22.10 14.13
CA PRO A 296 -11.26 -23.00 14.06
C PRO A 296 -11.84 -23.04 12.65
N LYS A 297 -12.18 -24.23 12.15
CA LYS A 297 -12.89 -24.36 10.87
C LYS A 297 -14.28 -23.69 10.95
N PRO A 298 -14.75 -22.99 9.90
CA PRO A 298 -14.14 -22.82 8.57
C PRO A 298 -13.41 -21.47 8.42
N ALA A 299 -12.86 -20.91 9.50
CA ALA A 299 -12.27 -19.56 9.47
C ALA A 299 -11.17 -19.43 8.41
N ARG A 300 -11.07 -18.20 7.88
CA ARG A 300 -10.12 -17.79 6.85
C ARG A 300 -9.53 -16.44 7.24
N ARG A 301 -8.30 -16.18 6.81
CA ARG A 301 -7.61 -14.89 6.94
C ARG A 301 -7.42 -14.27 5.56
N LEU A 302 -7.65 -12.97 5.42
CA LEU A 302 -7.50 -12.23 4.17
C LEU A 302 -6.18 -11.45 4.20
N ASN A 303 -5.30 -11.69 3.22
CA ASN A 303 -4.09 -10.89 3.03
C ASN A 303 -4.45 -9.53 2.42
N LEU A 304 -4.73 -8.55 3.28
CA LEU A 304 -5.08 -7.20 2.87
C LEU A 304 -3.95 -6.53 2.07
N ALA A 305 -2.70 -6.77 2.44
CA ALA A 305 -1.55 -6.19 1.74
C ALA A 305 -1.53 -6.65 0.28
N ARG A 306 -1.67 -7.95 0.05
CA ARG A 306 -1.76 -8.52 -1.30
C ARG A 306 -2.97 -8.01 -2.08
N LEU A 307 -4.13 -7.89 -1.43
CA LEU A 307 -5.35 -7.36 -2.07
C LEU A 307 -5.15 -5.93 -2.57
N ILE A 308 -4.57 -5.06 -1.74
CA ILE A 308 -4.28 -3.67 -2.08
C ILE A 308 -3.25 -3.60 -3.21
N MET A 309 -2.15 -4.35 -3.13
CA MET A 309 -1.12 -4.36 -4.18
C MET A 309 -1.67 -4.84 -5.53
N ILE A 310 -2.51 -5.88 -5.56
CA ILE A 310 -3.16 -6.36 -6.79
C ILE A 310 -4.07 -5.28 -7.38
N TYR A 311 -4.80 -4.56 -6.53
CA TYR A 311 -5.69 -3.49 -6.96
C TYR A 311 -4.92 -2.30 -7.54
N VAL A 312 -3.90 -1.82 -6.83
CA VAL A 312 -3.08 -0.66 -7.23
C VAL A 312 -2.34 -0.90 -8.55
N ARG A 313 -1.83 -2.12 -8.79
CA ARG A 313 -1.16 -2.49 -10.06
C ARG A 313 -1.96 -2.18 -11.33
N SER A 314 -3.29 -2.10 -11.24
CA SER A 314 -4.12 -1.79 -12.40
C SER A 314 -4.04 -0.32 -12.86
N PHE A 315 -3.61 0.60 -11.99
CA PHE A 315 -3.59 2.03 -12.29
C PHE A 315 -2.35 2.79 -11.80
N GLU A 316 -1.39 2.12 -11.15
CA GLU A 316 -0.25 2.77 -10.50
C GLU A 316 0.61 3.66 -11.42
N PHE A 317 0.73 3.29 -12.70
CA PHE A 317 1.46 4.09 -13.69
C PHE A 317 0.68 5.30 -14.24
N HIS A 318 -0.64 5.30 -14.13
CA HIS A 318 -1.48 6.39 -14.66
C HIS A 318 -1.83 7.40 -13.56
N CYS A 319 -1.96 6.92 -12.33
CA CYS A 319 -2.48 7.66 -11.19
C CYS A 319 -1.60 7.38 -9.94
N PRO A 320 -0.34 7.85 -9.92
CA PRO A 320 0.59 7.56 -8.83
C PRO A 320 0.16 8.16 -7.50
N ASN A 321 -0.55 9.29 -7.51
CA ASN A 321 -1.09 9.93 -6.30
C ASN A 321 -2.14 9.04 -5.61
N GLU A 322 -3.13 8.58 -6.38
CA GLU A 322 -4.16 7.67 -5.90
C GLU A 322 -3.53 6.36 -5.43
N ALA A 323 -2.56 5.81 -6.17
CA ALA A 323 -1.83 4.61 -5.78
C ALA A 323 -1.19 4.74 -4.39
N LEU A 324 -0.49 5.86 -4.13
CA LEU A 324 0.12 6.12 -2.83
C LEU A 324 -0.90 6.15 -1.69
N HIS A 325 -2.10 6.70 -1.90
CA HIS A 325 -3.16 6.68 -0.87
C HIS A 325 -3.56 5.25 -0.47
N TYR A 326 -3.68 4.33 -1.43
CA TYR A 326 -3.94 2.93 -1.12
C TYR A 326 -2.74 2.25 -0.46
N LEU A 327 -1.52 2.49 -0.97
CA LEU A 327 -0.30 1.92 -0.42
C LEU A 327 -0.01 2.39 1.01
N TYR A 328 -0.49 3.59 1.40
CA TYR A 328 -0.33 4.09 2.77
C TYR A 328 -1.03 3.21 3.82
N HIS A 329 -2.11 2.50 3.46
CA HIS A 329 -2.72 1.51 4.36
C HIS A 329 -1.77 0.33 4.67
N LEU A 330 -0.67 0.18 3.93
CA LEU A 330 0.34 -0.85 4.15
C LEU A 330 1.45 -0.46 5.13
N LYS A 331 1.37 0.74 5.73
CA LYS A 331 2.44 1.26 6.61
C LYS A 331 2.80 0.36 7.79
N ASN A 332 1.80 -0.32 8.36
CA ASN A 332 1.96 -1.19 9.52
C ASN A 332 2.34 -2.64 9.15
N TYR A 333 2.45 -2.94 7.86
CA TYR A 333 2.87 -4.24 7.37
C TYR A 333 4.35 -4.21 7.02
N THR A 334 5.05 -5.29 7.29
CA THR A 334 6.47 -5.42 6.97
C THR A 334 6.72 -6.53 5.94
N ASP A 335 7.80 -6.36 5.17
CA ASP A 335 8.35 -7.45 4.34
C ASP A 335 9.15 -8.45 5.20
N SER A 336 9.77 -9.42 4.53
CA SER A 336 10.64 -10.42 5.15
C SER A 336 11.89 -9.84 5.81
N GLU A 337 12.29 -8.62 5.45
CA GLU A 337 13.46 -7.90 5.99
C GLU A 337 13.06 -6.94 7.12
N GLY A 338 11.77 -6.86 7.46
CA GLY A 338 11.25 -5.95 8.48
C GLY A 338 11.06 -4.51 8.01
N GLN A 339 11.20 -4.22 6.71
CA GLN A 339 10.92 -2.90 6.14
C GLN A 339 9.41 -2.72 5.95
N SER A 340 8.92 -1.49 6.17
CA SER A 340 7.51 -1.16 5.91
C SER A 340 7.16 -1.41 4.44
N LEU A 341 6.07 -2.15 4.19
CA LEU A 341 5.58 -2.40 2.83
C LEU A 341 5.21 -1.12 2.11
N PHE A 342 4.75 -0.08 2.82
CA PHE A 342 4.53 1.23 2.21
C PHE A 342 5.82 1.80 1.61
N LYS A 343 6.94 1.71 2.34
CA LYS A 343 8.25 2.16 1.85
C LYS A 343 8.69 1.36 0.62
N VAL A 344 8.62 0.03 0.69
CA VAL A 344 9.03 -0.85 -0.42
C VAL A 344 8.20 -0.55 -1.67
N CYS A 345 6.89 -0.49 -1.55
CA CYS A 345 6.00 -0.20 -2.70
C CYS A 345 6.21 1.21 -3.25
N ALA A 346 6.48 2.21 -2.41
CA ALA A 346 6.78 3.57 -2.86
C ALA A 346 8.13 3.65 -3.61
N VAL A 347 9.13 2.90 -3.15
CA VAL A 347 10.43 2.77 -3.84
C VAL A 347 10.24 2.12 -5.20
N ASP A 348 9.49 1.01 -5.28
CA ASP A 348 9.21 0.31 -6.53
C ASP A 348 8.43 1.19 -7.51
N LEU A 349 7.38 1.87 -7.04
CA LEU A 349 6.58 2.80 -7.84
C LEU A 349 7.46 3.91 -8.42
N ALA A 350 8.36 4.49 -7.62
CA ALA A 350 9.27 5.54 -8.07
C ALA A 350 10.29 5.03 -9.10
N LEU A 351 10.84 3.83 -8.90
CA LEU A 351 11.81 3.22 -9.82
C LEU A 351 11.21 2.90 -11.19
N GLU A 352 9.96 2.44 -11.22
CA GLU A 352 9.27 2.07 -12.46
C GLU A 352 8.74 3.31 -13.21
N THR A 353 8.12 4.27 -12.50
CA THR A 353 7.59 5.51 -13.12
C THR A 353 8.68 6.50 -13.50
N LYS A 354 9.80 6.52 -12.76
CA LYS A 354 10.87 7.53 -12.84
C LYS A 354 10.39 8.97 -12.58
N GLU A 355 9.22 9.14 -11.99
CA GLU A 355 8.64 10.46 -11.65
C GLU A 355 9.10 10.94 -10.26
N TYR A 356 10.42 10.93 -10.03
CA TYR A 356 11.01 11.22 -8.72
C TYR A 356 10.62 12.59 -8.17
N ALA A 357 10.58 13.61 -9.04
CA ALA A 357 10.25 14.98 -8.66
C ALA A 357 8.81 15.11 -8.14
N GLN A 358 7.86 14.37 -8.71
CA GLN A 358 6.47 14.39 -8.27
C GLN A 358 6.31 13.62 -6.96
N LEU A 359 6.92 12.44 -6.84
CA LEU A 359 6.78 11.57 -5.68
C LEU A 359 7.50 12.10 -4.44
N LEU A 360 8.75 12.56 -4.60
CA LEU A 360 9.65 12.94 -3.50
C LEU A 360 9.82 14.46 -3.35
N GLY A 361 9.47 15.22 -4.40
CA GLY A 361 9.67 16.65 -4.46
C GLY A 361 10.98 17.05 -5.16
N THR A 362 11.27 18.34 -5.16
CA THR A 362 12.48 18.91 -5.78
C THR A 362 13.26 19.74 -4.76
N VAL A 363 14.56 19.93 -4.99
CA VAL A 363 15.39 20.82 -4.16
C VAL A 363 15.66 22.09 -4.94
N ASP A 364 15.30 23.24 -4.37
CA ASP A 364 15.58 24.54 -4.97
C ASP A 364 17.06 24.92 -4.79
N GLY A 365 17.52 25.94 -5.53
CA GLY A 365 18.88 26.47 -5.44
C GLY A 365 19.32 26.95 -4.05
N ASN A 366 18.36 27.12 -3.13
CA ASN A 366 18.60 27.48 -1.73
C ASN A 366 18.76 26.25 -0.81
N GLY A 367 18.81 25.04 -1.37
CA GLY A 367 18.94 23.80 -0.59
C GLY A 367 17.67 23.37 0.14
N ILE A 368 16.55 24.07 -0.09
CA ILE A 368 15.25 23.76 0.52
C ILE A 368 14.47 22.81 -0.38
N ARG A 369 13.95 21.72 0.20
CA ARG A 369 13.11 20.74 -0.50
C ARG A 369 11.66 21.23 -0.59
N ASN A 370 11.14 21.32 -1.81
CA ASN A 370 9.72 21.43 -2.09
C ASN A 370 9.05 20.06 -1.93
N LYS A 371 7.88 20.04 -1.29
CA LYS A 371 7.22 18.79 -0.89
C LYS A 371 6.71 18.00 -2.10
N GLY A 372 6.90 16.67 -2.04
CA GLY A 372 6.33 15.72 -2.99
C GLY A 372 5.02 15.09 -2.51
N LEU A 373 4.49 14.13 -3.27
CA LEU A 373 3.31 13.37 -2.88
C LEU A 373 3.50 12.58 -1.59
N ILE A 374 4.70 12.01 -1.37
CA ILE A 374 5.00 11.22 -0.16
C ILE A 374 4.90 12.08 1.11
N ASP A 375 5.16 13.39 1.01
CA ASP A 375 5.11 14.30 2.16
C ASP A 375 3.70 14.58 2.68
N GLN A 376 2.66 14.16 1.96
CA GLN A 376 1.28 14.22 2.44
C GLN A 376 1.00 13.18 3.53
N PHE A 377 1.79 12.11 3.56
CA PHE A 377 1.61 10.99 4.48
C PHE A 377 2.44 11.21 5.73
N ILE A 378 1.77 11.16 6.89
CA ILE A 378 2.43 11.25 8.18
C ILE A 378 2.79 9.83 8.62
N ASP A 379 4.07 9.51 8.57
CA ASP A 379 4.63 8.24 9.07
C ASP A 379 5.94 8.54 9.82
N THR A 380 6.12 7.92 10.98
CA THR A 380 7.33 8.11 11.81
C THR A 380 8.54 7.38 11.26
N HIS A 381 8.33 6.34 10.45
CA HIS A 381 9.39 5.47 9.92
C HIS A 381 9.63 5.66 8.43
N VAL A 382 8.65 6.17 7.68
CA VAL A 382 8.75 6.38 6.24
C VAL A 382 8.74 7.87 5.91
N THR A 383 9.91 8.42 5.57
CA THR A 383 10.06 9.81 5.12
C THR A 383 10.50 9.87 3.67
N ALA A 384 10.19 10.98 2.97
CA ALA A 384 10.69 11.22 1.62
C ALA A 384 12.21 11.10 1.52
N VAL A 385 12.94 11.50 2.58
CA VAL A 385 14.40 11.35 2.69
C VAL A 385 14.80 9.87 2.70
N SER A 386 14.20 9.05 3.58
CA SER A 386 14.54 7.61 3.65
C SER A 386 14.20 6.86 2.36
N VAL A 387 13.09 7.23 1.70
CA VAL A 387 12.71 6.67 0.40
C VAL A 387 13.72 7.09 -0.67
N ALA A 388 14.09 8.37 -0.74
CA ALA A 388 15.07 8.88 -1.69
C ALA A 388 16.45 8.20 -1.54
N GLU A 389 16.94 7.99 -0.31
CA GLU A 389 18.21 7.28 -0.05
C GLU A 389 18.17 5.83 -0.56
N THR A 390 17.06 5.14 -0.35
CA THR A 390 16.89 3.75 -0.77
C THR A 390 16.87 3.64 -2.30
N ILE A 391 16.14 4.55 -2.97
CA ILE A 391 16.10 4.61 -4.45
C ILE A 391 17.49 4.96 -5.00
N ALA A 392 18.18 5.94 -4.40
CA ALA A 392 19.52 6.36 -4.83
C ALA A 392 20.52 5.19 -4.74
N ALA A 393 20.51 4.44 -3.64
CA ALA A 393 21.35 3.25 -3.49
C ALA A 393 21.05 2.18 -4.57
N ASN A 394 19.77 1.96 -4.89
CA ASN A 394 19.38 1.04 -5.96
C ASN A 394 19.86 1.50 -7.34
N LEU A 395 19.83 2.80 -7.63
CA LEU A 395 20.33 3.36 -8.89
C LEU A 395 21.86 3.28 -9.00
N VAL A 396 22.57 3.49 -7.89
CA VAL A 396 24.03 3.27 -7.82
C VAL A 396 24.38 1.83 -8.18
N ASN A 397 23.65 0.86 -7.61
CA ASN A 397 23.85 -0.57 -7.91
C ASN A 397 23.59 -0.90 -9.39
N LYS A 398 22.70 -0.14 -10.05
CA LYS A 398 22.44 -0.22 -11.50
C LYS A 398 23.43 0.58 -12.35
N GLY A 399 24.35 1.35 -11.75
CA GLY A 399 25.31 2.22 -12.45
C GLY A 399 24.72 3.53 -12.98
N LEU A 400 23.49 3.89 -12.58
CA LEU A 400 22.79 5.11 -13.00
C LEU A 400 23.11 6.27 -12.06
N TYR A 401 24.34 6.80 -12.16
CA TYR A 401 24.85 7.79 -11.21
C TYR A 401 24.18 9.18 -11.33
N GLU A 402 23.81 9.63 -12.53
CA GLU A 402 23.21 10.98 -12.73
C GLU A 402 21.88 11.11 -11.97
N ASP A 403 21.00 10.12 -12.10
CA ASP A 403 19.72 10.07 -11.39
C ASP A 403 19.92 9.86 -9.88
N ALA A 404 20.90 9.03 -9.48
CA ALA A 404 21.23 8.83 -8.07
C ALA A 404 21.69 10.12 -7.38
N ILE A 405 22.46 10.97 -8.07
CA ILE A 405 22.91 12.28 -7.55
C ILE A 405 21.70 13.17 -7.23
N ALA A 406 20.71 13.24 -8.12
CA ALA A 406 19.50 14.03 -7.89
C ALA A 406 18.70 13.55 -6.66
N LEU A 407 18.66 12.23 -6.43
CA LEU A 407 17.98 11.65 -5.27
C LEU A 407 18.77 11.83 -3.97
N PHE A 408 20.10 11.72 -4.00
CA PHE A 408 20.93 12.08 -2.85
C PHE A 408 20.80 13.56 -2.50
N ASP A 409 20.54 14.41 -3.49
CA ASP A 409 20.24 15.82 -3.27
C ASP A 409 18.94 16.01 -2.47
N ILE A 410 17.88 15.31 -2.86
CA ILE A 410 16.60 15.27 -2.12
C ILE A 410 16.79 14.77 -0.68
N ALA A 411 17.66 13.78 -0.49
CA ALA A 411 18.01 13.26 0.83
C ALA A 411 18.96 14.17 1.63
N ASN A 412 19.46 15.27 1.05
CA ASN A 412 20.52 16.12 1.61
C ASN A 412 21.78 15.32 2.01
N ASN A 413 22.08 14.25 1.27
CA ASN A 413 23.28 13.43 1.45
C ASN A 413 24.43 13.99 0.60
N GLN A 414 25.15 14.96 1.16
CA GLN A 414 26.25 15.64 0.48
C GLN A 414 27.42 14.69 0.11
N GLU A 415 27.65 13.63 0.89
CA GLU A 415 28.73 12.67 0.61
C GLU A 415 28.42 11.81 -0.61
N GLY A 416 27.18 11.32 -0.73
CA GLY A 416 26.71 10.60 -1.91
C GLY A 416 26.82 11.44 -3.18
N ILE A 417 26.34 12.68 -3.13
CA ILE A 417 26.42 13.64 -4.25
C ILE A 417 27.87 13.78 -4.73
N LEU A 418 28.80 14.15 -3.83
CA LEU A 418 30.18 14.41 -4.22
C LEU A 418 30.91 13.16 -4.69
N THR A 419 30.67 12.01 -4.06
CA THR A 419 31.34 10.76 -4.42
C THR A 419 31.04 10.39 -5.86
N TYR A 420 29.75 10.29 -6.21
CA TYR A 420 29.35 9.87 -7.56
C TYR A 420 29.61 10.96 -8.59
N LEU A 421 29.44 12.24 -8.24
CA LEU A 421 29.78 13.34 -9.13
C LEU A 421 31.29 13.37 -9.44
N CYS A 422 32.17 13.16 -8.46
CA CYS A 422 33.61 13.04 -8.69
C CYS A 422 33.95 11.84 -9.59
N THR A 423 33.28 10.70 -9.38
CA THR A 423 33.46 9.51 -10.21
C THR A 423 33.07 9.78 -11.66
N MET A 424 31.93 10.44 -11.90
CA MET A 424 31.49 10.81 -13.25
C MET A 424 32.41 11.86 -13.88
N LEU A 425 32.76 12.92 -13.14
CA LEU A 425 33.65 13.97 -13.61
C LEU A 425 35.03 13.42 -14.01
N SER A 426 35.60 12.50 -13.22
CA SER A 426 36.91 11.90 -13.53
C SER A 426 36.99 11.18 -14.88
N GLN A 427 35.85 10.85 -15.50
CA GLN A 427 35.78 10.19 -16.79
C GLN A 427 35.65 11.17 -17.97
N VAL A 428 35.17 12.39 -17.72
CA VAL A 428 34.78 13.34 -18.77
C VAL A 428 35.55 14.67 -18.75
N VAL A 429 36.24 15.00 -17.66
CA VAL A 429 36.86 16.32 -17.44
C VAL A 429 37.80 16.71 -18.59
N GLN A 430 38.58 15.76 -19.11
CA GLN A 430 39.55 15.95 -20.19
C GLN A 430 38.95 16.11 -21.58
N LEU A 431 37.68 15.77 -21.80
CA LEU A 431 37.05 15.81 -23.12
C LEU A 431 36.75 17.24 -23.56
N GLU A 432 36.65 17.48 -24.86
CA GLU A 432 36.19 18.77 -25.41
C GLU A 432 34.69 18.96 -25.15
N GLY A 433 34.27 20.19 -24.85
CA GLY A 433 32.89 20.51 -24.52
C GLY A 433 32.02 20.66 -25.77
N ASP A 434 31.10 19.72 -26.00
CA ASP A 434 29.95 19.91 -26.89
C ASP A 434 28.72 20.34 -26.05
N PRO A 435 27.94 21.37 -26.48
CA PRO A 435 26.73 21.81 -25.81
C PRO A 435 25.79 20.70 -25.30
N ASN A 436 25.66 19.59 -26.03
CA ASN A 436 24.78 18.47 -25.66
C ASN A 436 25.52 17.27 -25.02
N SER A 437 26.81 17.40 -24.76
CA SER A 437 27.60 16.32 -24.16
C SER A 437 27.29 16.11 -22.67
N LEU A 438 27.52 14.87 -22.22
CA LEU A 438 27.52 14.51 -20.81
C LEU A 438 28.45 15.42 -19.98
N ARG A 439 29.60 15.82 -20.55
CA ARG A 439 30.55 16.74 -19.92
C ARG A 439 29.90 18.07 -19.57
N THR A 440 29.15 18.68 -20.49
CA THR A 440 28.50 19.98 -20.27
C THR A 440 27.42 19.89 -19.20
N ARG A 441 26.63 18.81 -19.17
CA ARG A 441 25.65 18.59 -18.09
C ARG A 441 26.32 18.44 -16.72
N LEU A 442 27.35 17.60 -16.62
CA LEU A 442 28.10 17.39 -15.39
C LEU A 442 28.85 18.64 -14.93
N LYS A 443 29.38 19.43 -15.88
CA LYS A 443 29.96 20.76 -15.61
C LYS A 443 28.95 21.67 -14.93
N ASN A 444 27.75 21.80 -15.49
CA ASN A 444 26.69 22.65 -14.93
C ASN A 444 26.28 22.17 -13.52
N GLN A 445 26.14 20.85 -13.33
CA GLN A 445 25.87 20.27 -12.01
C GLN A 445 27.02 20.53 -11.02
N ALA A 446 28.28 20.40 -11.44
CA ALA A 446 29.44 20.66 -10.60
C ALA A 446 29.51 22.13 -10.17
N PHE A 447 29.25 23.09 -11.06
CA PHE A 447 29.19 24.49 -10.69
C PHE A 447 28.05 24.78 -9.72
N TYR A 448 26.86 24.22 -9.96
CA TYR A 448 25.72 24.35 -9.06
C TYR A 448 26.04 23.87 -7.64
N TYR A 449 26.59 22.65 -7.49
CA TYR A 449 26.94 22.12 -6.18
C TYR A 449 28.14 22.84 -5.54
N ALA A 450 29.12 23.31 -6.33
CA ALA A 450 30.24 24.09 -5.82
C ALA A 450 29.79 25.44 -5.24
N GLU A 451 28.86 26.12 -5.89
CA GLU A 451 28.27 27.36 -5.39
C GLU A 451 27.49 27.10 -4.09
N ARG A 452 26.66 26.05 -4.07
CA ARG A 452 25.88 25.70 -2.89
C ARG A 452 26.75 25.34 -1.68
N ILE A 453 27.77 24.51 -1.87
CA ILE A 453 28.73 24.14 -0.81
C ILE A 453 29.51 25.37 -0.31
N SER A 454 29.80 26.33 -1.18
CA SER A 454 30.46 27.58 -0.80
C SER A 454 29.57 28.46 0.09
N ARG A 455 28.25 28.41 -0.10
CA ARG A 455 27.27 29.18 0.68
C ARG A 455 26.89 28.50 2.00
N GLU A 456 26.59 27.20 1.97
CA GLU A 456 26.04 26.45 3.11
C GLU A 456 27.10 25.75 3.96
N GLY A 457 28.30 25.57 3.42
CA GLY A 457 29.34 24.73 4.02
C GLY A 457 29.16 23.24 3.70
N PHE A 458 30.25 22.50 3.85
CA PHE A 458 30.27 21.05 3.69
C PHE A 458 30.15 20.40 5.08
N LYS A 459 29.08 19.61 5.29
CA LYS A 459 28.71 19.06 6.60
C LYS A 459 29.44 17.77 6.96
N SER A 460 30.09 17.10 6.00
CA SER A 460 30.79 15.82 6.23
C SER A 460 32.26 16.04 6.63
N GLU A 461 32.77 15.11 7.44
CA GLU A 461 34.16 15.08 7.92
C GLU A 461 35.17 14.70 6.83
N ARG A 462 34.69 14.20 5.68
CA ARG A 462 35.49 13.79 4.51
C ARG A 462 36.06 14.98 3.73
N SER A 463 37.09 15.61 4.30
CA SER A 463 37.80 16.74 3.68
C SER A 463 38.49 16.38 2.35
N ASP A 464 38.87 15.10 2.18
CA ASP A 464 39.43 14.52 0.97
C ASP A 464 38.45 14.56 -0.22
N LEU A 465 37.17 14.23 0.01
CA LEU A 465 36.12 14.29 -1.01
C LEU A 465 35.88 15.73 -1.46
N LYS A 466 35.79 16.66 -0.50
CA LYS A 466 35.64 18.09 -0.80
C LYS A 466 36.82 18.60 -1.63
N PHE A 467 38.05 18.30 -1.24
CA PHE A 467 39.25 18.67 -1.97
C PHE A 467 39.24 18.12 -3.41
N SER A 468 38.87 16.86 -3.56
CA SER A 468 38.80 16.18 -4.86
C SER A 468 37.78 16.83 -5.79
N PHE A 469 36.59 17.14 -5.26
CA PHE A 469 35.54 17.79 -6.01
C PHE A 469 35.96 19.18 -6.52
N PHE A 470 36.49 20.03 -5.64
CA PHE A 470 36.95 21.37 -6.06
C PHE A 470 38.16 21.30 -7.00
N THR A 471 39.02 20.31 -6.86
CA THR A 471 40.13 20.06 -7.78
C THR A 471 39.61 19.70 -9.17
N LEU A 472 38.68 18.73 -9.26
CA LEU A 472 38.05 18.36 -10.53
C LEU A 472 37.29 19.54 -11.15
N ASN A 473 36.56 20.32 -10.36
CA ASN A 473 35.84 21.50 -10.86
C ASN A 473 36.78 22.55 -11.46
N ARG A 474 37.93 22.81 -10.82
CA ARG A 474 38.97 23.69 -11.39
C ARG A 474 39.63 23.09 -12.63
N LEU A 475 39.79 21.77 -12.68
CA LEU A 475 40.30 21.07 -13.86
C LEU A 475 39.35 21.20 -15.05
N ILE A 476 38.02 21.25 -14.85
CA ILE A 476 37.06 21.55 -15.92
C ILE A 476 37.37 22.92 -16.54
N THR A 477 37.51 23.96 -15.71
CA THR A 477 37.88 25.31 -16.17
C THR A 477 39.23 25.30 -16.92
N PHE A 478 40.21 24.53 -16.43
CA PHE A 478 41.50 24.37 -17.09
C PHE A 478 41.38 23.77 -18.49
N PHE A 479 40.64 22.66 -18.66
CA PHE A 479 40.46 22.03 -19.96
C PHE A 479 39.64 22.91 -20.90
N ASP A 480 38.64 23.65 -20.40
CA ASP A 480 37.89 24.62 -21.22
C ASP A 480 38.82 25.69 -21.80
N LEU A 481 39.65 26.33 -20.96
CA LEU A 481 40.62 27.33 -21.40
C LEU A 481 41.67 26.75 -22.36
N TYR A 482 42.04 25.47 -22.20
CA TYR A 482 42.94 24.76 -23.11
C TYR A 482 42.32 24.62 -24.51
N TYR A 483 41.07 24.17 -24.60
CA TYR A 483 40.36 24.01 -25.88
C TYR A 483 40.05 25.36 -26.54
N GLU A 484 39.78 26.41 -25.76
CA GLU A 484 39.64 27.79 -26.22
C GLU A 484 40.98 28.44 -26.67
N LYS A 485 42.10 27.72 -26.52
CA LYS A 485 43.48 28.15 -26.85
C LYS A 485 43.99 29.32 -26.01
N GLU A 486 43.39 29.58 -24.84
CA GLU A 486 43.82 30.58 -23.87
C GLU A 486 44.92 30.03 -22.93
N PHE A 487 46.04 29.59 -23.50
CA PHE A 487 47.11 28.91 -22.77
C PHE A 487 47.65 29.67 -21.53
N PRO A 488 47.85 31.00 -21.56
CA PRO A 488 48.33 31.72 -20.37
C PRO A 488 47.36 31.65 -19.18
N GLN A 489 46.06 31.66 -19.44
CA GLN A 489 45.04 31.57 -18.39
C GLN A 489 44.93 30.14 -17.87
N ALA A 490 44.96 29.14 -18.76
CA ALA A 490 44.97 27.73 -18.38
C ALA A 490 46.16 27.38 -17.46
N LEU A 491 47.38 27.81 -17.82
CA LEU A 491 48.57 27.58 -16.99
C LEU A 491 48.47 28.26 -15.62
N LYS A 492 47.85 29.44 -15.53
CA LYS A 492 47.60 30.12 -14.26
C LYS A 492 46.66 29.30 -13.36
N VAL A 493 45.55 28.82 -13.91
CA VAL A 493 44.61 27.95 -13.18
C VAL A 493 45.31 26.69 -12.69
N LEU A 494 46.13 26.05 -13.53
CA LEU A 494 46.87 24.85 -13.14
C LEU A 494 47.88 25.11 -12.01
N ASN A 495 48.57 26.25 -12.06
CA ASN A 495 49.48 26.66 -10.99
C ASN A 495 48.73 26.91 -9.67
N ASP A 496 47.52 27.47 -9.71
CA ASP A 496 46.67 27.69 -8.55
C ASP A 496 46.09 26.37 -7.97
N ILE A 497 45.89 25.35 -8.81
CA ILE A 497 45.48 24.00 -8.36
C ILE A 497 46.62 23.30 -7.61
N LYS A 498 47.88 23.67 -7.87
CA LYS A 498 49.06 23.12 -7.20
C LYS A 498 49.24 21.60 -7.41
N LEU A 499 48.79 21.08 -8.56
CA LEU A 499 48.84 19.66 -8.91
C LEU A 499 50.12 19.25 -9.65
N VAL A 500 50.68 20.15 -10.47
CA VAL A 500 51.85 19.87 -11.35
C VAL A 500 53.01 20.79 -10.95
N PRO A 501 54.25 20.29 -10.81
CA PRO A 501 55.41 21.13 -10.53
C PRO A 501 55.88 21.89 -11.79
N PHE A 502 55.95 23.22 -11.69
CA PHE A 502 56.55 24.09 -12.71
C PHE A 502 58.01 24.46 -12.40
N ARG A 503 58.52 24.10 -11.22
CA ARG A 503 59.89 24.33 -10.77
C ARG A 503 60.46 23.06 -10.16
N GLU A 504 61.76 22.85 -10.32
CA GLU A 504 62.43 21.67 -9.76
C GLU A 504 62.34 21.60 -8.22
N GLU A 505 62.29 22.76 -7.56
CA GLU A 505 62.14 22.87 -6.10
C GLU A 505 60.82 22.27 -5.59
N GLU A 506 59.74 22.37 -6.39
CA GLU A 506 58.40 21.88 -6.02
C GLU A 506 58.21 20.39 -6.31
N LEU A 507 59.14 19.76 -7.04
CA LEU A 507 58.98 18.40 -7.57
C LEU A 507 58.69 17.38 -6.45
N LYS A 508 59.48 17.40 -5.38
CA LYS A 508 59.36 16.42 -4.28
C LYS A 508 58.06 16.59 -3.49
N ASP A 509 57.69 17.83 -3.20
CA ASP A 509 56.48 18.16 -2.44
C ASP A 509 55.22 17.77 -3.24
N ARG A 510 55.20 18.06 -4.54
CA ARG A 510 54.09 17.70 -5.44
C ARG A 510 53.95 16.19 -5.60
N VAL A 511 55.06 15.45 -5.69
CA VAL A 511 55.02 13.98 -5.72
C VAL A 511 54.44 13.46 -4.41
N PHE A 512 54.86 13.99 -3.26
CA PHE A 512 54.32 13.59 -1.96
C PHE A 512 52.81 13.84 -1.86
N ASP A 513 52.34 15.02 -2.25
CA ASP A 513 50.92 15.38 -2.23
C ASP A 513 50.08 14.48 -3.15
N VAL A 514 50.55 14.24 -4.38
CA VAL A 514 49.84 13.39 -5.35
C VAL A 514 49.79 11.93 -4.91
N THR A 515 50.75 11.48 -4.12
CA THR A 515 50.88 10.07 -3.70
C THR A 515 50.14 9.75 -2.41
N HIS A 516 50.10 10.70 -1.47
CA HIS A 516 49.54 10.45 -0.14
C HIS A 516 48.18 11.14 0.08
N ASN A 517 47.93 12.28 -0.57
CA ASN A 517 46.77 13.13 -0.28
C ASN A 517 45.70 13.12 -1.38
N LEU A 518 46.01 12.56 -2.55
CA LEU A 518 45.13 12.60 -3.71
C LEU A 518 44.19 11.40 -3.76
N THR A 519 42.91 11.63 -4.07
CA THR A 519 41.95 10.55 -4.24
C THR A 519 42.09 9.87 -5.61
N SER A 520 41.64 8.63 -5.69
CA SER A 520 41.66 7.82 -6.94
C SER A 520 40.99 8.53 -8.12
N ASN A 521 39.95 9.33 -7.88
CA ASN A 521 39.23 10.05 -8.94
C ASN A 521 40.09 11.12 -9.61
N VAL A 522 40.86 11.90 -8.83
CA VAL A 522 41.74 12.93 -9.40
C VAL A 522 42.96 12.26 -10.06
N ALA A 523 43.47 11.18 -9.48
CA ALA A 523 44.63 10.46 -10.01
C ALA A 523 44.41 9.95 -11.44
N LYS A 524 43.17 9.56 -11.79
CA LYS A 524 42.79 9.12 -13.14
C LYS A 524 42.96 10.21 -14.21
N VAL A 525 42.84 11.48 -13.83
CA VAL A 525 42.86 12.63 -14.76
C VAL A 525 44.29 13.20 -14.93
N ILE A 526 45.21 12.89 -14.00
CA ILE A 526 46.60 13.38 -14.04
C ILE A 526 47.31 13.11 -15.38
N PRO A 527 47.23 11.92 -16.00
CA PRO A 527 47.85 11.67 -17.30
C PRO A 527 47.47 12.70 -18.37
N ASP A 528 46.19 13.04 -18.45
CA ASP A 528 45.66 13.99 -19.44
C ASP A 528 46.06 15.42 -19.11
N VAL A 529 46.12 15.78 -17.82
CA VAL A 529 46.63 17.08 -17.36
C VAL A 529 48.10 17.25 -17.75
N LEU A 530 48.94 16.23 -17.55
CA LEU A 530 50.36 16.31 -17.92
C LEU A 530 50.54 16.44 -19.43
N LEU A 531 49.78 15.66 -20.23
CA LEU A 531 49.85 15.72 -21.70
C LEU A 531 49.39 17.08 -22.23
N THR A 532 48.26 17.61 -21.74
CA THR A 532 47.78 18.95 -22.14
C THR A 532 48.74 20.05 -21.71
N THR A 533 49.34 19.94 -20.52
CA THR A 533 50.37 20.89 -20.08
C THR A 533 51.58 20.88 -21.00
N MET A 534 52.08 19.69 -21.38
CA MET A 534 53.16 19.57 -22.35
C MET A 534 52.79 20.12 -23.74
N ASN A 535 51.56 19.86 -24.21
CA ASN A 535 51.06 20.41 -25.47
C ASN A 535 51.05 21.95 -25.45
N MET A 536 50.63 22.57 -24.34
CA MET A 536 50.63 24.03 -24.19
C MET A 536 52.06 24.60 -24.18
N LEU A 537 52.97 23.98 -23.43
CA LEU A 537 54.38 24.39 -23.41
C LEU A 537 55.00 24.26 -24.80
N PHE A 538 54.66 23.20 -25.54
CA PHE A 538 55.14 22.97 -26.90
C PHE A 538 54.60 24.00 -27.89
N ALA A 539 53.30 24.31 -27.82
CA ALA A 539 52.70 25.34 -28.64
C ALA A 539 53.31 26.72 -28.36
N GLN A 540 53.60 27.06 -27.10
CA GLN A 540 54.31 28.30 -26.75
C GLN A 540 55.75 28.30 -27.29
N TYR A 541 56.48 27.19 -27.14
CA TYR A 541 57.83 27.05 -27.67
C TYR A 541 57.87 27.19 -29.20
N GLN A 542 56.94 26.57 -29.93
CA GLN A 542 56.82 26.72 -31.38
C GLN A 542 56.51 28.16 -31.78
N LYS A 543 55.59 28.84 -31.08
CA LYS A 543 55.27 30.26 -31.34
C LYS A 543 56.50 31.16 -31.19
N ILE A 544 57.28 30.98 -30.11
CA ILE A 544 58.52 31.74 -29.87
C ILE A 544 59.57 31.41 -30.94
N LYS A 545 59.72 30.13 -31.33
CA LYS A 545 60.65 29.70 -32.40
C LYS A 545 60.27 30.24 -33.78
N SER A 546 58.99 30.45 -34.04
CA SER A 546 58.48 30.96 -35.32
C SER A 546 58.51 32.49 -35.48
N ASN A 547 58.96 33.25 -34.47
CA ASN A 547 59.03 34.72 -34.45
C ASN A 547 57.68 35.45 -34.69
N VAL A 548 56.55 34.88 -34.26
CA VAL A 548 55.22 35.43 -34.59
C VAL A 548 54.66 36.40 -33.53
N GLU A 549 55.08 36.37 -32.25
CA GLU A 549 54.59 37.33 -31.24
C GLU A 549 55.54 37.51 -30.04
N PHE A 550 55.79 38.76 -29.65
CA PHE A 550 56.50 39.16 -28.43
C PHE A 550 55.53 39.11 -27.25
N ILE A 551 55.79 38.27 -26.24
CA ILE A 551 54.92 38.13 -25.05
C ILE A 551 55.36 39.16 -23.98
N PRO A 552 54.55 40.18 -23.63
CA PRO A 552 55.01 41.31 -22.80
C PRO A 552 55.10 41.04 -21.28
N ARG A 553 54.90 39.81 -20.80
CA ARG A 553 54.76 39.51 -19.36
C ARG A 553 55.85 38.64 -18.74
N PHE A 554 56.81 38.16 -19.52
CA PHE A 554 58.01 37.52 -18.96
C PHE A 554 59.09 38.58 -18.77
N GLN A 555 59.67 38.62 -17.58
CA GLN A 555 60.78 39.50 -17.21
C GLN A 555 61.79 39.57 -18.36
N GLU A 556 62.18 40.81 -18.70
CA GLU A 556 63.14 41.16 -19.74
C GLU A 556 64.35 40.23 -19.72
N GLY A 557 64.39 39.30 -20.67
CA GLY A 557 65.46 38.33 -20.82
C GLY A 557 65.60 37.94 -22.30
N PRO A 558 66.80 37.54 -22.75
CA PRO A 558 67.02 37.12 -24.13
C PRO A 558 66.07 35.98 -24.52
N LEU A 559 65.64 35.92 -25.79
CA LEU A 559 64.74 34.87 -26.33
C LEU A 559 65.18 33.45 -25.91
N GLU A 560 66.50 33.25 -25.81
CA GLU A 560 67.17 32.03 -25.41
C GLU A 560 66.88 31.63 -23.95
N ALA A 561 66.72 32.60 -23.04
CA ALA A 561 66.35 32.38 -21.64
C ALA A 561 64.87 31.97 -21.47
N GLN A 562 63.99 32.46 -22.33
CA GLN A 562 62.57 32.04 -22.33
C GLN A 562 62.41 30.62 -22.89
N MET A 563 63.15 30.29 -23.95
CA MET A 563 63.19 28.92 -24.49
C MET A 563 63.82 27.93 -23.50
N SER A 564 64.90 28.30 -22.80
CA SER A 564 65.51 27.44 -21.79
C SER A 564 64.58 27.22 -20.59
N TYR A 565 63.81 28.24 -20.18
CA TYR A 565 62.81 28.12 -19.14
C TYR A 565 61.69 27.12 -19.48
N LEU A 566 61.12 27.19 -20.69
CA LEU A 566 60.09 26.25 -21.15
C LEU A 566 60.63 24.81 -21.25
N ARG A 567 61.87 24.63 -21.71
CA ARG A 567 62.55 23.32 -21.72
C ARG A 567 62.73 22.77 -20.31
N GLN A 568 63.13 23.62 -19.35
CA GLN A 568 63.29 23.21 -17.96
C GLN A 568 61.94 22.80 -17.33
N GLN A 569 60.85 23.52 -17.63
CA GLN A 569 59.51 23.15 -17.20
C GLN A 569 59.06 21.80 -17.79
N ALA A 570 59.28 21.58 -19.09
CA ALA A 570 59.00 20.31 -19.74
C ALA A 570 59.76 19.15 -19.08
N LYS A 571 61.06 19.32 -18.85
CA LYS A 571 61.89 18.34 -18.13
C LYS A 571 61.39 18.06 -16.71
N THR A 572 60.93 19.10 -16.00
CA THR A 572 60.35 18.98 -14.65
C THR A 572 59.07 18.12 -14.68
N ILE A 573 58.21 18.32 -15.68
CA ILE A 573 56.98 17.53 -15.88
C ILE A 573 57.29 16.06 -16.22
N THR A 574 58.28 15.79 -17.08
CA THR A 574 58.69 14.42 -17.41
C THR A 574 59.27 13.70 -16.19
N ASN A 575 60.14 14.38 -15.43
CA ASN A 575 60.69 13.84 -14.18
C ASN A 575 59.58 13.56 -13.16
N PHE A 576 58.62 14.48 -13.04
CA PHE A 576 57.46 14.31 -12.17
C PHE A 576 56.66 13.06 -12.56
N ALA A 577 56.32 12.89 -13.84
CA ALA A 577 55.60 11.72 -14.35
C ALA A 577 56.34 10.40 -14.06
N GLY A 578 57.68 10.41 -14.14
CA GLY A 578 58.53 9.25 -13.83
C GLY A 578 58.64 8.92 -12.34
N MET A 579 58.38 9.87 -11.45
CA MET A 579 58.45 9.69 -9.99
C MET A 579 57.10 9.27 -9.37
N LEU A 580 56.02 9.23 -10.15
CA LEU A 580 54.72 8.79 -9.66
C LEU A 580 54.69 7.26 -9.45
N PRO A 581 54.20 6.76 -8.29
CA PRO A 581 54.27 5.36 -7.91
C PRO A 581 53.18 4.50 -8.58
N TYR A 582 52.20 5.11 -9.25
CA TYR A 582 51.14 4.39 -9.96
C TYR A 582 51.39 4.38 -11.47
N ARG A 583 50.94 3.29 -12.11
CA ARG A 583 51.21 3.04 -13.53
C ARG A 583 50.33 3.93 -14.39
N MET A 584 50.94 4.92 -15.03
CA MET A 584 50.31 5.77 -16.04
C MET A 584 49.90 4.92 -17.28
N PRO A 585 48.90 5.37 -18.07
CA PRO A 585 48.58 4.73 -19.36
C PRO A 585 49.83 4.57 -20.22
N GLY A 586 49.96 3.44 -20.92
CA GLY A 586 51.23 2.97 -21.51
C GLY A 586 51.95 3.97 -22.41
N ASP A 587 51.20 4.83 -23.09
CA ASP A 587 51.76 5.80 -24.04
C ASP A 587 52.11 7.15 -23.40
N THR A 588 51.58 7.47 -22.21
CA THR A 588 51.69 8.81 -21.62
C THR A 588 53.15 9.24 -21.45
N ASN A 589 53.98 8.42 -20.80
CA ASN A 589 55.39 8.74 -20.57
C ASN A 589 56.17 8.83 -21.89
N SER A 590 55.86 7.98 -22.87
CA SER A 590 56.52 8.03 -24.19
C SER A 590 56.21 9.33 -24.95
N ARG A 591 54.96 9.81 -24.88
CA ARG A 591 54.53 11.06 -25.52
C ARG A 591 55.12 12.28 -24.82
N LEU A 592 55.18 12.28 -23.48
CA LEU A 592 55.83 13.35 -22.71
C LEU A 592 57.31 13.50 -23.11
N VAL A 593 58.04 12.38 -23.15
CA VAL A 593 59.46 12.37 -23.58
C VAL A 593 59.62 12.79 -25.04
N GLN A 594 58.75 12.33 -25.94
CA GLN A 594 58.78 12.74 -27.34
C GLN A 594 58.60 14.25 -27.51
N MET A 595 57.64 14.85 -26.78
CA MET A 595 57.42 16.30 -26.82
C MET A 595 58.58 17.08 -26.20
N GLU A 596 59.19 16.58 -25.12
CA GLU A 596 60.39 17.17 -24.53
C GLU A 596 61.56 17.17 -25.52
N ILE A 597 61.81 16.06 -26.21
CA ILE A 597 62.87 15.94 -27.23
C ILE A 597 62.62 16.94 -28.38
N LEU A 598 61.37 17.12 -28.80
CA LEU A 598 61.03 18.10 -29.86
C LEU A 598 61.24 19.56 -29.45
N MET A 599 61.37 19.84 -28.14
CA MET A 599 61.73 21.17 -27.64
C MET A 599 63.23 21.40 -27.56
N HIS A 600 64.07 20.36 -27.59
CA HIS A 600 65.53 20.48 -27.63
C HIS A 600 66.01 20.79 -29.05
#